data_AF-A0A8S3Q8E8-F1
#
_entry.id   AF-A0A8S3Q8E8-F1
#
_cell.length_a   1.000
_cell.length_b   1.000
_cell.length_c   1.000
_cell.angle_alpha   90.00
_cell.angle_beta   90.00
_cell.angle_gamma   90.00
#
_symmetry.space_group_name_H-M   'P 1'
#
loop_
_entity.id
_entity.type
_entity.pdbx_description
1 polymer ?
#
loop_
_entity_poly.entity_id
_entity_poly.type
_entity_poly.pdbx_seq_one_letter_code
_entity_poly.pdbx_strand_id
1 'polypeptide(L)'
;MTQECSNYFIFWKKCQNIPHFGSASFQSYWCAAVKNNVPDNSGYLFGGLFTTVFPNPLANAHGCPSVFTPLHITSDLTICVSDDYQNGERYSAPFGGLFSCQHGNPLANKYYTTGSPPKTCPSGYSEHLATEDEGCEVNYCMKTKSSVLSSQIKSPPFLRQRMERNDNSSYIISNEGTSWTSIYLVPAGFTGFVEDVKGWITNDGKDLNIIELLKAKNGATESKQSQFSESTKERLNGFGATKERKGTRKMSLFEIAIVAAVSVIATLISIFVAVGVLSKITRKRNQKVE
;
A
#
# COMPACT_ATOMS: atom_id res chain seq x y z
N MET A 1 -0.41 -0.91 -11.06
CA MET A 1 -0.32 -2.06 -11.99
C MET A 1 0.39 -1.60 -13.23
N THR A 2 1.40 -2.34 -13.66
CA THR A 2 1.99 -2.17 -14.99
C THR A 2 1.62 -3.39 -15.82
N GLN A 3 1.50 -3.18 -17.12
CA GLN A 3 1.24 -4.25 -18.06
C GLN A 3 2.54 -4.59 -18.77
N GLU A 4 3.07 -5.77 -18.51
CA GLU A 4 4.23 -6.29 -19.22
C GLU A 4 3.74 -7.19 -20.35
N CYS A 5 4.22 -6.96 -21.57
CA CYS A 5 3.85 -7.72 -22.75
C CYS A 5 5.07 -8.35 -23.40
N SER A 6 5.03 -9.68 -23.56
CA SER A 6 6.05 -10.43 -24.31
C SER A 6 5.47 -10.91 -25.65
N ASN A 7 6.29 -10.87 -26.71
CA ASN A 7 5.92 -11.42 -27.99
C ASN A 7 6.06 -12.94 -27.91
N TYR A 8 4.94 -13.66 -28.01
CA TYR A 8 4.93 -15.12 -28.01
C TYR A 8 5.02 -15.68 -29.44
N PHE A 9 4.60 -14.89 -30.45
CA PHE A 9 4.75 -15.20 -31.89
C PHE A 9 4.76 -13.93 -32.75
N ILE A 10 5.11 -14.02 -34.04
CA ILE A 10 5.34 -12.89 -34.99
C ILE A 10 4.23 -11.82 -34.94
N PHE A 11 2.98 -12.20 -34.69
CA PHE A 11 1.85 -11.28 -34.60
C PHE A 11 1.14 -11.26 -33.24
N TRP A 12 1.54 -12.09 -32.28
CA TRP A 12 0.79 -12.30 -31.03
C TRP A 12 1.60 -11.88 -29.80
N LYS A 13 1.00 -10.99 -29.00
CA LYS A 13 1.54 -10.52 -27.73
C LYS A 13 0.78 -11.15 -26.58
N LYS A 14 1.52 -11.73 -25.63
CA LYS A 14 0.98 -12.14 -24.34
C LYS A 14 1.28 -11.04 -23.33
N CYS A 15 0.24 -10.43 -22.78
CA CYS A 15 0.37 -9.41 -21.75
C CYS A 15 -0.04 -9.98 -20.39
N GLN A 16 0.73 -9.65 -19.36
CA GLN A 16 0.42 -9.98 -17.98
C GLN A 16 0.41 -8.69 -17.18
N ASN A 17 -0.59 -8.57 -16.31
CA ASN A 17 -0.68 -7.44 -15.38
C ASN A 17 0.14 -7.80 -14.15
N ILE A 18 1.18 -7.03 -13.90
CA ILE A 18 2.03 -7.21 -12.73
C ILE A 18 1.59 -6.22 -11.66
N PRO A 19 1.19 -6.70 -10.46
CA PRO A 19 0.91 -5.82 -9.34
C PRO A 19 2.22 -5.16 -8.90
N HIS A 20 2.21 -3.84 -8.81
CA HIS A 20 3.29 -3.09 -8.17
C HIS A 20 2.79 -2.60 -6.83
N PHE A 21 3.62 -2.76 -5.82
CA PHE A 21 3.36 -2.33 -4.47
C PHE A 21 4.13 -1.03 -4.22
N GLY A 22 3.42 0.01 -3.79
CA GLY A 22 4.01 1.24 -3.29
C GLY A 22 3.97 1.24 -1.77
N SER A 23 5.01 1.74 -1.14
CA SER A 23 5.02 2.04 0.30
C SER A 23 5.31 3.52 0.47
N ALA A 24 4.61 4.15 1.42
CA ALA A 24 4.82 5.53 1.80
C ALA A 24 4.73 5.63 3.33
N SER A 25 5.64 6.40 3.92
CA SER A 25 5.61 6.73 5.34
C SER A 25 5.11 8.16 5.52
N PHE A 26 4.23 8.39 6.49
CA PHE A 26 3.78 9.72 6.88
C PHE A 26 4.00 9.95 8.37
N GLN A 27 4.09 11.22 8.75
CA GLN A 27 4.17 11.65 10.15
C GLN A 27 3.11 12.72 10.36
N SER A 28 2.30 12.54 11.41
CA SER A 28 1.18 13.41 11.71
C SER A 28 1.43 14.16 12.99
N TYR A 29 1.16 15.47 12.96
CA TYR A 29 1.37 16.38 14.08
C TYR A 29 0.13 17.23 14.30
N TRP A 30 -0.08 17.66 15.54
CA TRP A 30 -1.10 18.63 15.90
C TRP A 30 -0.51 19.69 16.82
N CYS A 31 -1.09 20.89 16.80
CA CYS A 31 -0.60 22.02 17.57
C CYS A 31 -1.44 22.22 18.83
N ALA A 32 -0.78 22.37 19.97
CA ALA A 32 -1.41 22.72 21.24
C ALA A 32 -0.95 24.11 21.68
N ALA A 33 -1.92 24.94 22.07
CA ALA A 33 -1.64 26.25 22.64
C ALA A 33 -0.94 26.11 24.00
N VAL A 34 0.15 26.86 24.20
CA VAL A 34 0.77 27.04 25.51
C VAL A 34 -0.02 28.10 26.27
N LYS A 35 -0.49 27.75 27.48
CA LYS A 35 -1.32 28.64 28.30
C LYS A 35 -0.64 30.00 28.50
N ASN A 36 -1.43 31.08 28.38
CA ASN A 36 -1.03 32.48 28.53
C ASN A 36 -0.08 33.03 27.46
N ASN A 37 0.17 32.31 26.37
CA ASN A 37 1.10 32.74 25.32
C ASN A 37 0.44 32.93 23.95
N VAL A 38 -0.90 32.98 23.91
CA VAL A 38 -1.65 33.08 22.65
C VAL A 38 -2.85 34.02 22.81
N PRO A 39 -3.11 34.93 21.84
CA PRO A 39 -4.29 35.80 21.84
C PRO A 39 -5.61 35.00 21.77
N ASP A 40 -6.68 35.54 22.35
CA ASP A 40 -8.00 34.88 22.39
C ASP A 40 -8.62 34.63 21.01
N ASN A 41 -8.27 35.46 20.01
CA ASN A 41 -8.74 35.36 18.63
C ASN A 41 -7.83 34.49 17.74
N SER A 42 -6.91 33.73 18.34
CA SER A 42 -6.03 32.82 17.61
C SER A 42 -6.52 31.38 17.70
N GLY A 43 -6.37 30.63 16.61
CA GLY A 43 -6.70 29.21 16.54
C GLY A 43 -7.75 28.89 15.49
N TYR A 44 -8.37 27.73 15.64
CA TYR A 44 -9.39 27.21 14.75
C TYR A 44 -10.52 26.59 15.57
N LEU A 45 -11.74 26.74 15.07
CA LEU A 45 -12.90 26.00 15.52
C LEU A 45 -12.78 24.53 15.09
N PHE A 46 -13.16 23.62 15.98
CA PHE A 46 -13.24 22.20 15.70
C PHE A 46 -14.68 21.80 15.34
N GLY A 47 -14.85 21.30 14.11
CA GLY A 47 -16.15 20.90 13.53
C GLY A 47 -16.37 19.39 13.52
N GLY A 48 -15.65 18.65 14.37
CA GLY A 48 -15.71 17.20 14.42
C GLY A 48 -14.71 16.54 13.48
N LEU A 49 -14.82 15.23 13.37
CA LEU A 49 -13.96 14.39 12.54
C LEU A 49 -14.76 13.24 11.97
N PHE A 50 -14.29 12.67 10.88
CA PHE A 50 -14.85 11.46 10.29
C PHE A 50 -13.74 10.60 9.72
N THR A 51 -14.05 9.32 9.56
CA THR A 51 -13.22 8.39 8.80
C THR A 51 -13.96 7.91 7.58
N THR A 52 -13.31 7.02 6.81
CA THR A 52 -13.98 6.32 5.71
C THR A 52 -15.14 5.44 6.19
N VAL A 53 -15.16 5.07 7.48
CA VAL A 53 -16.16 4.16 8.08
C VAL A 53 -17.11 4.89 9.04
N PHE A 54 -16.60 5.84 9.84
CA PHE A 54 -17.40 6.54 10.84
C PHE A 54 -17.76 7.95 10.36
N PRO A 55 -19.05 8.31 10.31
CA PRO A 55 -19.47 9.65 9.94
C PRO A 55 -19.13 10.65 11.06
N ASN A 56 -19.07 11.93 10.72
CA ASN A 56 -18.87 13.00 11.66
C ASN A 56 -20.12 13.18 12.53
N PRO A 57 -20.06 12.98 13.86
CA PRO A 57 -21.22 13.09 14.73
C PRO A 57 -21.78 14.53 14.81
N LEU A 58 -20.99 15.55 14.49
CA LEU A 58 -21.47 16.94 14.48
C LEU A 58 -22.20 17.32 13.18
N ALA A 59 -21.87 16.66 12.07
CA ALA A 59 -22.52 16.87 10.78
C ALA A 59 -23.56 15.80 10.42
N ASN A 60 -23.58 14.67 11.16
CA ASN A 60 -24.31 13.45 10.81
C ASN A 60 -24.05 12.97 9.37
N ALA A 61 -22.81 13.13 8.89
CA ALA A 61 -22.40 12.80 7.52
C ALA A 61 -20.90 12.48 7.45
N HIS A 62 -20.44 11.80 6.39
CA HIS A 62 -19.01 11.67 6.06
C HIS A 62 -18.47 12.96 5.43
N GLY A 63 -18.52 14.04 6.21
CA GLY A 63 -18.14 15.37 5.74
C GLY A 63 -18.09 16.40 6.87
N CYS A 64 -17.69 17.61 6.49
CA CYS A 64 -17.61 18.73 7.42
C CYS A 64 -18.91 19.54 7.47
N PRO A 65 -19.24 20.15 8.61
CA PRO A 65 -20.31 21.14 8.69
C PRO A 65 -20.07 22.31 7.74
N SER A 66 -21.11 23.10 7.48
CA SER A 66 -20.98 24.30 6.66
C SER A 66 -19.90 25.23 7.22
N VAL A 67 -19.09 25.83 6.34
CA VAL A 67 -17.98 26.75 6.68
C VAL A 67 -16.75 26.06 7.31
N PHE A 68 -16.71 24.73 7.39
CA PHE A 68 -15.54 23.96 7.84
C PHE A 68 -14.78 23.33 6.67
N THR A 69 -13.46 23.36 6.75
CA THR A 69 -12.53 22.77 5.79
C THR A 69 -12.03 21.40 6.29
N PRO A 70 -12.06 20.35 5.46
CA PRO A 70 -11.53 19.03 5.82
C PRO A 70 -9.99 18.99 5.75
N LEU A 71 -9.35 18.46 6.79
CA LEU A 71 -7.91 18.21 6.86
C LEU A 71 -7.63 16.72 7.07
N HIS A 72 -6.89 16.10 6.15
CA HIS A 72 -6.45 14.71 6.29
C HIS A 72 -5.24 14.61 7.21
N ILE A 73 -5.36 13.81 8.28
CA ILE A 73 -4.30 13.66 9.29
C ILE A 73 -3.61 12.31 9.18
N THR A 74 -4.36 11.23 8.95
CA THR A 74 -3.83 9.87 8.75
C THR A 74 -4.34 9.32 7.42
N SER A 75 -4.09 8.03 7.17
CA SER A 75 -4.60 7.30 6.00
C SER A 75 -6.14 7.32 5.89
N ASP A 76 -6.85 7.45 7.02
CA ASP A 76 -8.31 7.34 7.06
C ASP A 76 -9.01 8.37 7.96
N LEU A 77 -8.28 9.26 8.64
CA LEU A 77 -8.84 10.28 9.53
C LEU A 77 -8.87 11.66 8.88
N THR A 78 -10.04 12.29 8.88
CA THR A 78 -10.26 13.67 8.43
C THR A 78 -10.84 14.52 9.56
N ILE A 79 -10.20 15.67 9.84
CA ILE A 79 -10.62 16.63 10.87
C ILE A 79 -11.18 17.88 10.20
N CYS A 80 -12.32 18.36 10.70
CA CYS A 80 -12.98 19.57 10.19
C CYS A 80 -12.56 20.78 11.01
N VAL A 81 -11.97 21.80 10.37
CA VAL A 81 -11.55 23.04 11.02
C VAL A 81 -12.13 24.28 10.34
N SER A 82 -12.37 25.35 11.08
CA SER A 82 -12.81 26.64 10.54
C SER A 82 -12.15 27.79 11.29
N ASP A 83 -11.79 28.84 10.59
CA ASP A 83 -11.35 30.13 11.15
C ASP A 83 -12.48 31.18 11.14
N ASP A 84 -13.66 30.85 10.59
CA ASP A 84 -14.85 31.71 10.62
C ASP A 84 -15.59 31.52 11.95
N TYR A 85 -15.16 32.29 12.95
CA TYR A 85 -15.79 32.29 14.26
C TYR A 85 -17.26 32.76 14.23
N GLN A 86 -17.64 33.64 13.30
CA GLN A 86 -19.00 34.21 13.27
C GLN A 86 -20.03 33.18 12.79
N ASN A 87 -19.70 32.43 11.75
CA ASN A 87 -20.63 31.48 11.13
C ASN A 87 -20.42 30.03 11.61
N GLY A 88 -19.21 29.70 12.06
CA GLY A 88 -18.80 28.36 12.45
C GLY A 88 -19.07 27.98 13.90
N GLU A 89 -19.19 28.95 14.82
CA GLU A 89 -19.31 28.69 16.26
C GLU A 89 -20.48 27.75 16.59
N ARG A 90 -21.64 27.95 15.94
CA ARG A 90 -22.85 27.13 16.14
C ARG A 90 -22.69 25.64 15.81
N TYR A 91 -21.73 25.28 14.96
CA TYR A 91 -21.43 23.90 14.57
C TYR A 91 -20.13 23.39 15.19
N SER A 92 -19.47 24.22 16.00
CA SER A 92 -18.23 23.86 16.65
C SER A 92 -18.47 23.10 17.96
N ALA A 93 -17.52 22.25 18.33
CA ALA A 93 -17.46 21.63 19.65
C ALA A 93 -16.14 21.98 20.35
N PRO A 94 -16.13 22.14 21.69
CA PRO A 94 -14.90 22.36 22.42
C PRO A 94 -13.98 21.16 22.30
N PHE A 95 -12.76 21.40 21.80
CA PHE A 95 -11.73 20.41 21.56
C PHE A 95 -10.69 20.40 22.68
N GLY A 96 -10.38 19.21 23.19
CA GLY A 96 -9.49 18.99 24.33
C GLY A 96 -8.14 18.37 23.96
N GLY A 97 -7.84 18.21 22.67
CA GLY A 97 -6.59 17.63 22.19
C GLY A 97 -6.70 16.21 21.63
N LEU A 98 -5.59 15.75 21.06
CA LEU A 98 -5.39 14.40 20.52
C LEU A 98 -4.29 13.69 21.32
N PHE A 99 -4.36 12.37 21.37
CA PHE A 99 -3.26 11.52 21.82
C PHE A 99 -3.32 10.17 21.13
N SER A 100 -2.21 9.44 21.17
CA SER A 100 -2.10 8.12 20.56
C SER A 100 -1.43 7.12 21.49
N CYS A 101 -1.35 5.87 21.03
CA CYS A 101 -0.58 4.82 21.69
C CYS A 101 0.91 5.18 21.90
N GLN A 102 1.45 6.16 21.18
CA GLN A 102 2.85 6.61 21.31
C GLN A 102 2.98 7.96 22.02
N HIS A 103 2.11 8.93 21.73
CA HIS A 103 2.24 10.31 22.19
C HIS A 103 1.04 10.75 23.05
N GLY A 104 1.30 11.43 24.17
CA GLY A 104 0.25 11.92 25.05
C GLY A 104 -0.29 13.29 24.67
N ASN A 105 -1.30 13.74 25.43
CA ASN A 105 -1.96 15.03 25.24
C ASN A 105 -1.35 16.11 26.15
N PRO A 106 -0.61 17.11 25.62
CA PRO A 106 -0.06 18.21 26.42
C PRO A 106 -1.13 19.04 27.14
N LEU A 107 -2.37 19.10 26.63
CA LEU A 107 -3.45 19.87 27.28
C LEU A 107 -3.96 19.19 28.57
N ALA A 108 -3.71 17.89 28.74
CA ALA A 108 -4.01 17.17 29.97
C ALA A 108 -2.91 17.31 31.04
N ASN A 109 -1.75 17.90 30.70
CA ASN A 109 -0.67 18.13 31.65
C ASN A 109 -0.96 19.36 32.53
N LYS A 110 -1.77 19.16 33.58
CA LYS A 110 -2.21 20.21 34.51
C LYS A 110 -1.05 20.98 35.15
N TYR A 111 0.10 20.34 35.32
CA TYR A 111 1.27 20.90 36.03
C TYR A 111 2.44 21.23 35.11
N TYR A 112 2.29 21.06 33.79
CA TYR A 112 3.38 21.22 32.81
C TYR A 112 4.69 20.57 33.28
N THR A 113 4.58 19.36 33.85
CA THR A 113 5.75 18.61 34.33
C THR A 113 6.67 18.28 33.16
N THR A 114 7.97 18.22 33.41
CA THR A 114 9.04 17.97 32.41
C THR A 114 9.02 16.55 31.81
N GLY A 115 7.98 15.75 32.09
CA GLY A 115 7.82 14.39 31.61
C GLY A 115 6.97 14.30 30.34
N SER A 116 6.84 13.08 29.81
CA SER A 116 5.93 12.79 28.71
C SER A 116 4.48 13.16 29.09
N PRO A 117 3.73 13.89 28.25
CA PRO A 117 2.33 14.18 28.52
C PRO A 117 1.52 12.89 28.74
N PRO A 118 0.50 12.92 29.62
CA PRO A 118 -0.35 11.76 29.84
C PRO A 118 -1.25 11.49 28.61
N LYS A 119 -1.53 10.22 28.34
CA LYS A 119 -2.46 9.77 27.30
C LYS A 119 -3.89 9.80 27.83
N THR A 120 -4.38 10.99 28.17
CA THR A 120 -5.72 11.18 28.75
C THR A 120 -6.29 12.53 28.34
N CYS A 121 -7.58 12.71 28.61
CA CYS A 121 -8.26 13.98 28.38
C CYS A 121 -8.08 14.96 29.54
N PRO A 122 -8.01 16.26 29.25
CA PRO A 122 -8.06 17.28 30.28
C PRO A 122 -9.37 17.22 31.06
N SER A 123 -9.36 17.71 32.29
CA SER A 123 -10.54 17.69 33.17
C SER A 123 -11.76 18.33 32.50
N GLY A 124 -12.88 17.60 32.52
CA GLY A 124 -14.14 18.05 31.91
C GLY A 124 -14.28 17.74 30.42
N TYR A 125 -13.35 17.00 29.81
CA TYR A 125 -13.47 16.45 28.46
C TYR A 125 -13.60 14.92 28.53
N SER A 126 -14.33 14.33 27.59
CA SER A 126 -14.45 12.88 27.44
C SER A 126 -13.57 12.39 26.28
N GLU A 127 -13.04 11.18 26.45
CA GLU A 127 -12.24 10.47 25.46
C GLU A 127 -13.11 9.77 24.43
N HIS A 128 -12.71 9.86 23.16
CA HIS A 128 -13.36 9.20 22.05
C HIS A 128 -12.30 8.66 21.07
N LEU A 129 -12.55 7.49 20.51
CA LEU A 129 -11.69 6.90 19.49
C LEU A 129 -11.88 7.63 18.16
N ALA A 130 -10.81 8.22 17.61
CA ALA A 130 -10.83 8.85 16.30
C ALA A 130 -10.60 7.80 15.20
N THR A 131 -9.48 7.09 15.28
CA THR A 131 -9.13 6.02 14.35
C THR A 131 -8.14 5.04 14.98
N GLU A 132 -7.93 3.91 14.33
CA GLU A 132 -6.85 2.97 14.60
C GLU A 132 -6.01 2.83 13.34
N ASP A 133 -4.72 3.13 13.44
CA ASP A 133 -3.80 3.10 12.31
C ASP A 133 -2.65 2.13 12.64
N GLU A 134 -2.57 1.03 11.87
CA GLU A 134 -1.63 -0.07 12.08
C GLU A 134 -1.57 -0.61 13.53
N GLY A 135 -2.71 -0.64 14.23
CA GLY A 135 -2.80 -1.14 15.61
C GLY A 135 -2.43 -0.10 16.67
N CYS A 136 -2.18 1.13 16.27
CA CYS A 136 -2.07 2.27 17.17
C CYS A 136 -3.38 3.05 17.20
N GLU A 137 -4.02 3.09 18.37
CA GLU A 137 -5.19 3.90 18.59
C GLU A 137 -4.83 5.40 18.65
N VAL A 138 -5.65 6.21 17.99
CA VAL A 138 -5.61 7.67 18.08
C VAL A 138 -6.94 8.13 18.67
N ASN A 139 -6.86 8.75 19.85
CA ASN A 139 -8.00 9.23 20.61
C ASN A 139 -8.04 10.76 20.61
N TYR A 140 -9.24 11.32 20.72
CA TYR A 140 -9.49 12.74 20.81
C TYR A 140 -10.40 13.07 21.99
N CYS A 141 -10.25 14.29 22.49
CA CYS A 141 -10.99 14.80 23.62
C CYS A 141 -12.00 15.84 23.17
N MET A 142 -13.26 15.69 23.56
CA MET A 142 -14.27 16.72 23.32
C MET A 142 -15.18 16.90 24.53
N LYS A 143 -15.75 18.10 24.66
CA LYS A 143 -16.86 18.32 25.59
C LYS A 143 -18.15 17.90 24.93
N THR A 144 -18.65 16.73 25.32
CA THR A 144 -19.90 16.20 24.79
C THR A 144 -21.08 16.77 25.58
N LYS A 145 -22.04 17.41 24.88
CA LYS A 145 -23.39 17.60 25.43
C LYS A 145 -24.14 16.26 25.29
N SER A 146 -23.83 15.31 26.19
CA SER A 146 -24.52 14.06 26.60
C SER A 146 -25.36 13.18 25.64
N SER A 147 -25.60 13.51 24.37
CA SER A 147 -26.62 12.83 23.54
C SER A 147 -26.17 12.47 22.12
N VAL A 148 -24.94 12.78 21.71
CA VAL A 148 -24.53 12.69 20.28
C VAL A 148 -23.73 11.41 19.97
N LEU A 149 -23.05 10.81 20.94
CA LEU A 149 -22.14 9.68 20.70
C LEU A 149 -22.78 8.37 21.15
N SER A 150 -23.63 7.80 20.29
CA SER A 150 -23.98 6.39 20.40
C SER A 150 -22.76 5.57 19.96
N SER A 151 -22.09 4.93 20.92
CA SER A 151 -20.92 4.10 20.64
C SER A 151 -21.34 2.88 19.83
N GLN A 152 -21.10 2.90 18.52
CA GLN A 152 -21.18 1.69 17.70
C GLN A 152 -20.05 0.75 18.11
N ILE A 153 -20.39 -0.48 18.53
CA ILE A 153 -19.41 -1.51 18.87
C ILE A 153 -18.62 -1.83 17.60
N LYS A 154 -17.29 -1.66 17.64
CA LYS A 154 -16.40 -2.12 16.57
C LYS A 154 -16.14 -3.61 16.78
N SER A 155 -16.57 -4.44 15.85
CA SER A 155 -16.18 -5.85 15.80
C SER A 155 -14.84 -6.01 15.07
N PRO A 156 -13.97 -6.93 15.50
CA PRO A 156 -12.74 -7.25 14.77
C PRO A 156 -13.05 -7.80 13.37
N PRO A 157 -12.10 -7.73 12.41
CA PRO A 157 -10.71 -7.27 12.55
C PRO A 157 -10.58 -5.74 12.46
N PHE A 158 -9.74 -5.16 13.32
CA PHE A 158 -9.48 -3.71 13.33
C PHE A 158 -8.36 -3.28 12.37
N LEU A 159 -7.50 -4.23 12.01
CA LEU A 159 -6.45 -4.04 11.02
C LEU A 159 -7.00 -4.36 9.63
N ARG A 160 -6.67 -3.50 8.66
CA ARG A 160 -6.88 -3.83 7.25
C ARG A 160 -6.06 -5.08 6.92
N GLN A 161 -6.69 -6.01 6.21
CA GLN A 161 -5.99 -7.21 5.74
C GLN A 161 -4.81 -6.79 4.88
N ARG A 162 -3.60 -7.07 5.36
CA ARG A 162 -2.37 -6.78 4.62
C ARG A 162 -2.41 -7.64 3.35
N MET A 163 -2.19 -7.01 2.18
CA MET A 163 -2.08 -7.77 0.94
C MET A 163 -0.88 -8.71 1.06
N GLU A 164 -1.15 -10.02 0.99
CA GLU A 164 -0.13 -11.05 1.10
C GLU A 164 0.84 -10.95 -0.09
N ARG A 165 2.12 -10.79 0.21
CA ARG A 165 3.18 -10.96 -0.78
C ARG A 165 3.35 -12.47 -0.98
N ASN A 166 3.22 -12.94 -2.21
CA ASN A 166 3.55 -14.31 -2.56
C ASN A 166 5.08 -14.45 -2.58
N ASP A 167 5.68 -14.53 -1.40
CA ASP A 167 7.11 -14.70 -1.24
C ASP A 167 7.41 -16.21 -1.19
N ASN A 168 8.03 -16.73 -2.25
CA ASN A 168 8.37 -18.16 -2.36
C ASN A 168 9.66 -18.51 -1.61
N SER A 169 10.16 -17.58 -0.79
CA SER A 169 11.34 -17.73 0.05
C SER A 169 11.09 -18.73 1.17
N SER A 170 11.93 -19.76 1.24
CA SER A 170 11.96 -20.65 2.40
C SER A 170 12.75 -20.00 3.54
N TYR A 171 12.26 -20.14 4.76
CA TYR A 171 12.85 -19.56 5.96
C TYR A 171 13.18 -20.64 7.00
N ILE A 172 14.30 -20.48 7.71
CA ILE A 172 14.65 -21.30 8.89
C ILE A 172 14.35 -20.49 10.14
N ILE A 173 13.67 -21.13 11.10
CA ILE A 173 13.26 -20.53 12.35
C ILE A 173 14.14 -21.10 13.47
N SER A 174 14.98 -20.27 14.10
CA SER A 174 15.68 -20.63 15.34
C SER A 174 14.83 -20.28 16.56
N ASN A 175 14.76 -21.17 17.53
CA ASN A 175 14.27 -20.84 18.87
C ASN A 175 15.46 -20.89 19.84
N GLU A 176 16.22 -19.80 19.91
CA GLU A 176 17.20 -19.60 20.98
C GLU A 176 16.39 -19.26 22.24
N GLY A 177 16.41 -20.14 23.23
CA GLY A 177 15.34 -20.39 24.21
C GLY A 177 14.97 -19.27 25.21
N THR A 178 15.07 -17.99 24.84
CA THR A 178 14.60 -16.85 25.64
C THR A 178 13.86 -15.78 24.84
N SER A 179 13.82 -15.82 23.50
CA SER A 179 13.01 -14.90 22.70
C SER A 179 12.63 -15.49 21.33
N TRP A 180 11.41 -15.16 20.84
CA TRP A 180 10.93 -15.68 19.57
C TRP A 180 11.67 -15.05 18.36
N THR A 181 12.44 -15.92 17.69
CA THR A 181 12.67 -16.08 16.25
C THR A 181 13.43 -15.01 15.47
N SER A 182 14.73 -15.26 15.30
CA SER A 182 15.49 -14.80 14.13
C SER A 182 15.10 -15.63 12.91
N ILE A 183 14.69 -14.95 11.83
CA ILE A 183 14.28 -15.55 10.56
C ILE A 183 15.47 -15.50 9.60
N TYR A 184 15.92 -16.65 9.13
CA TYR A 184 17.02 -16.75 8.17
C TYR A 184 16.51 -17.18 6.80
N LEU A 185 16.92 -16.46 5.75
CA LEU A 185 16.67 -16.84 4.36
C LEU A 185 17.44 -18.11 4.01
N VAL A 186 16.76 -19.08 3.39
CA VAL A 186 17.37 -20.31 2.91
C VAL A 186 18.12 -20.04 1.59
N PRO A 187 19.43 -20.34 1.49
CA PRO A 187 20.17 -20.22 0.24
C PRO A 187 19.64 -21.14 -0.85
N ALA A 188 19.70 -20.69 -2.11
CA ALA A 188 19.33 -21.51 -3.26
C ALA A 188 20.20 -22.78 -3.32
N GLY A 189 19.56 -23.96 -3.33
CA GLY A 189 20.24 -25.27 -3.33
C GLY A 189 20.41 -25.90 -1.94
N PHE A 190 19.82 -25.32 -0.88
CA PHE A 190 19.80 -25.96 0.43
C PHE A 190 18.88 -27.19 0.44
N THR A 191 19.47 -28.36 0.67
CA THR A 191 18.78 -29.66 0.67
C THR A 191 18.39 -30.19 2.05
N GLY A 192 18.41 -29.34 3.10
CA GLY A 192 18.19 -29.77 4.48
C GLY A 192 19.46 -30.28 5.17
N PHE A 193 19.43 -30.51 6.48
CA PHE A 193 20.56 -31.11 7.20
C PHE A 193 20.51 -32.63 7.04
N VAL A 194 21.64 -33.25 6.64
CA VAL A 194 21.70 -34.68 6.28
C VAL A 194 21.90 -35.59 7.51
N GLU A 195 22.29 -35.02 8.63
CA GLU A 195 22.49 -35.71 9.90
C GLU A 195 21.51 -35.20 10.95
N ASP A 196 21.22 -36.03 11.96
CA ASP A 196 20.60 -35.59 13.20
C ASP A 196 21.49 -34.50 13.83
N VAL A 197 21.19 -33.24 13.52
CA VAL A 197 21.87 -32.11 14.12
C VAL A 197 21.46 -32.08 15.59
N LYS A 198 22.34 -32.58 16.46
CA LYS A 198 22.19 -32.49 17.91
C LYS A 198 21.86 -31.06 18.29
N GLY A 199 20.66 -30.83 18.85
CA GLY A 199 20.16 -29.51 19.21
C GLY A 199 18.80 -29.13 18.61
N TRP A 200 18.20 -29.94 17.73
CA TRP A 200 16.78 -29.78 17.39
C TRP A 200 15.93 -30.22 18.59
N ILE A 201 15.80 -29.32 19.56
CA ILE A 201 15.10 -29.51 20.84
C ILE A 201 15.63 -30.75 21.57
N THR A 202 16.93 -30.79 21.85
CA THR A 202 17.45 -31.74 22.84
C THR A 202 17.45 -31.08 24.21
N ASN A 203 17.03 -31.84 25.23
CA ASN A 203 17.00 -31.44 26.63
C ASN A 203 18.41 -31.23 27.24
N ASP A 204 19.44 -31.05 26.39
CA ASP A 204 20.85 -30.92 26.75
C ASP A 204 21.30 -29.46 26.96
N GLY A 205 20.38 -28.50 26.81
CA GLY A 205 20.55 -27.12 27.28
C GLY A 205 21.64 -26.32 26.57
N LYS A 206 22.04 -26.72 25.35
CA LYS A 206 22.97 -25.97 24.50
C LYS A 206 22.20 -25.32 23.35
N ASP A 207 22.24 -24.00 23.29
CA ASP A 207 21.63 -23.23 22.19
C ASP A 207 22.34 -23.52 20.86
N LEU A 208 21.56 -23.75 19.80
CA LEU A 208 22.07 -23.93 18.45
C LEU A 208 22.32 -22.59 17.77
N ASN A 209 23.56 -22.32 17.34
CA ASN A 209 23.88 -21.16 16.50
C ASN A 209 23.66 -21.47 15.00
N ILE A 210 22.50 -21.06 14.48
CA ILE A 210 22.11 -21.32 13.08
C ILE A 210 23.06 -20.64 12.07
N ILE A 211 23.66 -19.50 12.41
CA ILE A 211 24.57 -18.78 11.52
C ILE A 211 25.84 -19.61 11.26
N GLU A 212 26.40 -20.23 12.29
CA GLU A 212 27.59 -21.08 12.14
C GLU A 212 27.29 -22.34 11.32
N LEU A 213 26.12 -22.95 11.49
CA LEU A 213 25.70 -24.12 10.70
C LEU A 213 25.52 -23.78 9.22
N LEU A 214 24.92 -22.62 8.92
CA LEU A 214 24.80 -22.12 7.54
C LEU A 214 26.16 -21.80 6.94
N LYS A 215 27.09 -21.24 7.73
CA LYS A 215 28.47 -20.96 7.29
C LYS A 215 29.29 -22.23 7.04
N ALA A 216 29.16 -23.23 7.90
CA ALA A 216 29.88 -24.50 7.80
C ALA A 216 29.45 -25.31 6.56
N LYS A 217 28.14 -25.34 6.27
CA LYS A 217 27.61 -26.09 5.12
C LYS A 217 27.84 -25.40 3.78
N ASN A 218 27.79 -24.06 3.75
CA ASN A 218 27.92 -23.32 2.50
C ASN A 218 29.36 -22.99 2.12
N GLY A 219 30.36 -23.36 2.93
CA GLY A 219 31.78 -23.09 2.67
C GLY A 219 32.07 -21.60 2.59
N ALA A 220 32.45 -20.99 3.72
CA ALA A 220 33.06 -19.66 3.85
C ALA A 220 33.01 -18.77 2.58
N THR A 221 31.83 -18.23 2.27
CA THR A 221 31.74 -17.09 1.35
C THR A 221 30.82 -16.08 2.00
N GLU A 222 31.41 -15.06 2.61
CA GLU A 222 30.71 -13.91 3.18
C GLU A 222 29.86 -13.23 2.11
N SER A 223 28.54 -13.32 2.23
CA SER A 223 27.65 -12.33 1.64
C SER A 223 27.36 -11.30 2.72
N LYS A 224 27.70 -10.04 2.42
CA LYS A 224 27.61 -8.90 3.33
C LYS A 224 26.27 -8.87 4.05
N GLN A 225 26.37 -8.86 5.37
CA GLN A 225 25.32 -8.50 6.30
C GLN A 225 24.68 -7.18 5.87
N SER A 226 23.40 -7.21 5.49
CA SER A 226 22.61 -5.99 5.35
C SER A 226 22.28 -5.47 6.75
N GLN A 227 23.24 -4.79 7.36
CA GLN A 227 22.98 -3.85 8.43
C GLN A 227 22.08 -2.74 7.86
N PHE A 228 20.88 -2.65 8.40
CA PHE A 228 20.09 -1.43 8.32
C PHE A 228 20.88 -0.34 9.06
N SER A 229 21.42 0.62 8.31
CA SER A 229 22.05 1.82 8.85
C SER A 229 21.46 3.06 8.21
N GLU A 230 21.39 4.06 9.07
CA GLU A 230 20.68 5.32 9.00
C GLU A 230 21.37 6.36 8.09
N SER A 231 20.55 7.10 7.34
CA SER A 231 20.70 8.49 6.88
C SER A 231 22.07 8.99 6.36
N THR A 232 22.08 9.59 5.15
CA THR A 232 22.37 11.04 5.01
C THR A 232 21.94 11.57 3.63
N LYS A 233 21.30 12.74 3.70
CA LYS A 233 20.97 13.72 2.66
C LYS A 233 22.01 13.83 1.54
N GLU A 234 21.54 13.89 0.30
CA GLU A 234 22.00 14.95 -0.60
C GLU A 234 20.91 15.37 -1.60
N ARG A 235 21.06 16.61 -2.05
CA ARG A 235 20.04 17.57 -2.44
C ARG A 235 20.31 17.93 -3.89
N LEU A 236 19.38 17.75 -4.81
CA LEU A 236 19.39 18.57 -6.02
C LEU A 236 18.00 18.78 -6.63
N ASN A 237 17.69 20.07 -6.73
CA ASN A 237 16.48 20.68 -7.25
C ASN A 237 16.31 20.43 -8.75
N GLY A 238 15.03 20.34 -9.13
CA GLY A 238 14.43 21.11 -10.23
C GLY A 238 14.91 20.84 -11.66
N PHE A 239 14.00 20.38 -12.51
CA PHE A 239 13.54 21.15 -13.66
C PHE A 239 12.31 20.45 -14.25
N GLY A 240 11.20 21.18 -14.36
CA GLY A 240 10.03 20.74 -15.10
C GLY A 240 10.24 20.89 -16.60
N ALA A 241 9.60 20.04 -17.39
CA ALA A 241 9.02 20.40 -18.67
C ALA A 241 8.08 19.29 -19.18
N THR A 242 7.00 19.75 -19.80
CA THR A 242 5.88 19.06 -20.42
C THR A 242 6.21 18.48 -21.82
N LYS A 243 5.25 17.67 -22.34
CA LYS A 243 5.06 17.22 -23.75
C LYS A 243 6.01 16.11 -24.25
N GLU A 244 5.64 15.20 -25.14
CA GLU A 244 4.57 15.18 -26.15
C GLU A 244 4.22 13.74 -26.56
N ARG A 245 2.99 13.56 -27.06
CA ARG A 245 2.43 12.32 -27.63
C ARG A 245 2.79 12.25 -29.12
N LYS A 246 3.51 11.23 -29.59
CA LYS A 246 3.48 10.78 -31.01
C LYS A 246 4.31 9.51 -31.27
N GLY A 247 3.79 8.63 -32.12
CA GLY A 247 4.58 7.59 -32.76
C GLY A 247 3.78 6.42 -33.35
N THR A 248 2.93 6.68 -34.34
CA THR A 248 2.43 5.64 -35.26
C THR A 248 3.60 4.96 -35.96
N ARG A 249 3.75 3.64 -35.78
CA ARG A 249 4.82 2.84 -36.40
C ARG A 249 4.60 2.80 -37.91
N LYS A 250 5.42 3.51 -38.68
CA LYS A 250 5.45 3.39 -40.15
C LYS A 250 5.94 1.99 -40.51
N MET A 251 5.10 1.23 -41.21
CA MET A 251 5.42 -0.10 -41.74
C MET A 251 6.43 0.06 -42.90
N SER A 252 7.50 -0.73 -42.86
CA SER A 252 8.56 -0.70 -43.87
C SER A 252 8.03 -1.12 -45.24
N LEU A 253 8.54 -0.53 -46.31
CA LEU A 253 8.27 -0.95 -47.70
C LEU A 253 8.51 -2.46 -47.92
N PHE A 254 9.42 -3.05 -47.14
CA PHE A 254 9.70 -4.48 -47.15
C PHE A 254 8.54 -5.33 -46.62
N GLU A 255 7.84 -4.85 -45.59
CA GLU A 255 6.67 -5.54 -45.02
C GLU A 255 5.47 -5.47 -45.97
N ILE A 256 5.30 -4.34 -46.68
CA ILE A 256 4.27 -4.18 -47.70
C ILE A 256 4.53 -5.14 -48.89
N ALA A 257 5.79 -5.29 -49.30
CA ALA A 257 6.16 -6.20 -50.39
C ALA A 257 5.86 -7.68 -50.05
N ILE A 258 6.12 -8.10 -48.81
CA ILE A 258 5.83 -9.47 -48.35
C ILE A 258 4.31 -9.73 -48.34
N VAL A 259 3.52 -8.79 -47.81
CA VAL A 259 2.06 -8.92 -47.75
C VAL A 259 1.46 -8.97 -49.17
N ALA A 260 1.95 -8.14 -50.08
CA ALA A 260 1.51 -8.15 -51.48
C ALA A 260 1.86 -9.47 -52.18
N ALA A 261 3.09 -10.00 -51.98
CA ALA A 261 3.51 -11.26 -52.59
C ALA A 261 2.66 -12.46 -52.12
N VAL A 262 2.35 -12.54 -50.82
CA VAL A 262 1.52 -13.62 -50.27
C VAL A 262 0.08 -13.55 -50.80
N SER A 263 -0.47 -12.35 -50.98
CA SER A 263 -1.81 -12.16 -51.58
C SER A 263 -1.88 -12.61 -53.04
N VAL A 264 -0.86 -12.30 -53.84
CA VAL A 264 -0.78 -12.73 -55.25
C VAL A 264 -0.65 -14.24 -55.36
N ILE A 265 0.15 -14.88 -54.51
CA ILE A 265 0.30 -16.34 -54.52
C ILE A 265 -1.02 -17.02 -54.14
N ALA A 266 -1.71 -16.53 -53.11
CA ALA A 266 -2.99 -17.08 -52.68
C ALA A 266 -4.06 -17.02 -53.79
N THR A 267 -4.14 -15.88 -54.51
CA THR A 267 -5.10 -15.71 -55.62
C THR A 267 -4.77 -16.62 -56.81
N LEU A 268 -3.50 -16.78 -57.16
CA LEU A 268 -3.08 -17.73 -58.21
C LEU A 268 -3.43 -19.18 -57.88
N ILE A 269 -3.25 -19.60 -56.61
CA ILE A 269 -3.63 -20.94 -56.15
C ILE A 269 -5.15 -21.14 -56.26
N SER A 270 -5.96 -20.15 -55.85
CA SER A 270 -7.42 -20.23 -55.97
C SER A 270 -7.88 -20.36 -57.43
N ILE A 271 -7.25 -19.65 -58.36
CA ILE A 271 -7.55 -19.75 -59.79
C ILE A 271 -7.17 -21.14 -60.33
N PHE A 272 -6.00 -21.67 -59.98
CA PHE A 272 -5.58 -23.02 -60.40
C PHE A 272 -6.54 -24.11 -59.92
N VAL A 273 -7.02 -24.01 -58.69
CA VAL A 273 -8.01 -24.95 -58.15
C VAL A 273 -9.33 -24.84 -58.91
N ALA A 274 -9.81 -23.63 -59.18
CA ALA A 274 -11.06 -23.41 -59.92
C ALA A 274 -10.98 -23.96 -61.36
N VAL A 275 -9.89 -23.70 -62.08
CA VAL A 275 -9.66 -24.22 -63.43
C VAL A 275 -9.51 -25.74 -63.43
N GLY A 276 -8.82 -26.30 -62.43
CA GLY A 276 -8.69 -27.75 -62.26
C GLY A 276 -10.05 -28.43 -62.04
N VAL A 277 -10.92 -27.82 -61.22
CA VAL A 277 -12.29 -28.31 -60.98
C VAL A 277 -13.15 -28.22 -62.23
N LEU A 278 -13.11 -27.09 -62.95
CA LEU A 278 -13.86 -26.90 -64.22
C LEU A 278 -13.40 -27.86 -65.31
N SER A 279 -12.09 -28.12 -65.41
CA SER A 279 -11.51 -29.09 -66.35
C SER A 279 -11.95 -30.53 -66.01
N LYS A 280 -12.06 -30.86 -64.72
CA LYS A 280 -12.56 -32.18 -64.27
C LYS A 280 -14.05 -32.35 -64.54
N ILE A 281 -14.84 -31.28 -64.42
CA ILE A 281 -16.29 -31.28 -64.72
C ILE A 281 -16.56 -31.41 -66.23
N THR A 282 -15.81 -30.69 -67.06
CA THR A 282 -15.93 -30.80 -68.54
C THR A 282 -15.49 -32.17 -69.04
N ARG A 283 -14.41 -32.74 -68.49
CA ARG A 283 -13.98 -34.11 -68.82
C ARG A 283 -15.00 -35.17 -68.40
N LYS A 284 -15.69 -34.98 -67.26
CA LYS A 284 -16.82 -35.84 -66.83
C LYS A 284 -18.07 -35.71 -67.71
N ARG A 285 -18.30 -34.56 -68.35
CA ARG A 285 -19.43 -34.38 -69.30
C ARG A 285 -19.17 -35.06 -70.64
N ASN A 286 -17.95 -35.04 -71.15
CA ASN A 286 -17.60 -35.67 -72.43
C ASN A 286 -17.51 -37.21 -72.37
N GLN A 287 -17.38 -37.79 -71.18
CA GLN A 287 -17.41 -39.25 -70.97
C GLN A 287 -18.83 -39.84 -70.83
N LYS A 288 -19.87 -39.02 -70.96
CA LYS A 288 -21.28 -39.43 -70.83
C LYS A 288 -22.05 -39.38 -72.16
N VAL A 289 -21.34 -39.17 -73.27
CA VAL A 289 -21.85 -39.13 -74.64
C VAL A 289 -20.98 -40.06 -75.49
N GLU A 290 -21.00 -41.35 -75.16
CA GLU A 290 -20.73 -42.49 -76.05
C GLU A 290 -21.33 -43.75 -75.42
#